data_AF-A0A915VGX1-F1
#
_entry.id   AF-A0A915VGX1-F1
#
_cell.length_a   1.000
_cell.length_b   1.000
_cell.length_c   1.000
_cell.angle_alpha   90.00
_cell.angle_beta   90.00
_cell.angle_gamma   90.00
#
_symmetry.space_group_name_H-M   'P 1'
#
loop_
_entity.id
_entity.type
_entity.pdbx_description
1 polymer ?
#
loop_
_entity_poly.entity_id
_entity_poly.type
_entity_poly.pdbx_seq_one_letter_code
_entity_poly.pdbx_strand_id
1 'polypeptide(L)'
;GFDPYIKKVNENELREPTDKRMFVLAAALKEGYTVDKLYELTKIDKWFLHKFKNIIDYYQTLIAVGSTSITCETLKKAKKIGFSDKQIAAAIKSTEVAVRKLREDNNITPFVKQIDTVAAEWPASTNYLYLTYNGSTHDLDFPGDYTMVLGSGVYRIGSSVEFDWCAVGCLRELRNQGRKTIMVNYNPETVSTD
;
A
#
# COMPACT_ATOMS: atom_id res chain seq x y z
N GLY A 1 4.99 0.10 -6.72
CA GLY A 1 5.26 1.00 -5.59
C GLY A 1 6.29 2.03 -6.00
N PHE A 2 6.74 2.87 -5.06
CA PHE A 2 7.81 3.84 -5.29
C PHE A 2 9.17 3.12 -5.39
N ASP A 3 9.54 2.72 -6.60
CA ASP A 3 10.68 1.86 -6.90
C ASP A 3 11.73 2.63 -7.72
N PRO A 4 12.96 2.78 -7.22
CA PRO A 4 13.99 3.60 -7.87
C PRO A 4 14.75 2.87 -9.00
N TYR A 5 14.37 1.64 -9.37
CA TYR A 5 15.04 0.85 -10.41
C TYR A 5 14.25 0.75 -11.73
N ILE A 6 13.01 1.25 -11.77
CA ILE A 6 12.13 1.14 -12.95
C ILE A 6 12.52 2.15 -14.05
N LYS A 7 12.93 3.36 -13.66
CA LYS A 7 13.32 4.44 -14.58
C LYS A 7 14.69 4.99 -14.22
N LYS A 8 15.35 5.60 -15.21
CA LYS A 8 16.56 6.40 -15.01
C LYS A 8 16.16 7.84 -14.69
N VAL A 9 17.07 8.58 -14.08
CA VAL A 9 16.86 10.01 -13.81
C VAL A 9 16.76 10.78 -15.12
N ASN A 10 15.78 11.66 -15.17
CA ASN A 10 15.52 12.56 -16.29
C ASN A 10 14.95 13.88 -15.74
N GLU A 11 15.74 14.95 -15.75
CA GLU A 11 15.30 16.24 -15.21
C GLU A 11 14.11 16.82 -15.98
N ASN A 12 13.98 16.54 -17.28
CA ASN A 12 12.85 17.02 -18.07
C ASN A 12 11.54 16.39 -17.59
N GLU A 13 11.53 15.08 -17.30
CA GLU A 13 10.36 14.40 -16.71
C GLU A 13 10.10 14.79 -15.24
N LEU A 14 11.09 15.35 -14.54
CA LEU A 14 10.87 15.94 -13.23
C LEU A 14 10.23 17.33 -13.34
N ARG A 15 10.59 18.13 -14.34
CA ARG A 15 10.02 19.46 -14.61
C ARG A 15 8.63 19.39 -15.24
N GLU A 16 8.49 18.58 -16.28
CA GLU A 16 7.26 18.38 -17.03
C GLU A 16 6.52 17.16 -16.48
N PRO A 17 5.33 17.33 -15.87
CA PRO A 17 4.62 16.22 -15.25
C PRO A 17 4.22 15.12 -16.25
N THR A 18 4.61 13.88 -15.96
CA THR A 18 4.20 12.67 -16.70
C THR A 18 3.60 11.63 -15.76
N ASP A 19 2.92 10.63 -16.33
CA ASP A 19 2.44 9.43 -15.62
C ASP A 19 3.59 8.63 -14.95
N LYS A 20 4.81 8.79 -15.44
CA LYS A 20 6.03 8.10 -14.97
C LYS A 20 6.86 8.92 -14.00
N ARG A 21 6.52 10.20 -13.76
CA ARG A 21 7.29 11.15 -12.93
C ARG A 21 7.65 10.57 -11.57
N MET A 22 6.74 9.81 -10.94
CA MET A 22 6.99 9.20 -9.63
C MET A 22 8.15 8.19 -9.64
N PHE A 23 8.36 7.45 -10.73
CA PHE A 23 9.49 6.53 -10.84
C PHE A 23 10.81 7.26 -11.08
N VAL A 24 10.78 8.34 -11.86
CA VAL A 24 11.95 9.20 -12.08
C VAL A 24 12.35 9.91 -10.78
N LEU A 25 11.37 10.36 -9.98
CA LEU A 25 11.59 10.96 -8.67
C LEU A 25 12.29 9.98 -7.71
N ALA A 26 11.83 8.71 -7.67
CA ALA A 26 12.46 7.66 -6.88
C ALA A 26 13.93 7.45 -7.29
N ALA A 27 14.20 7.37 -8.61
CA ALA A 27 15.55 7.24 -9.15
C ALA A 27 16.43 8.44 -8.77
N ALA A 28 15.89 9.67 -8.84
CA ALA A 28 16.63 10.90 -8.54
C ALA A 28 17.05 10.98 -7.07
N LEU A 29 16.14 10.61 -6.17
CA LEU A 29 16.46 10.48 -4.74
C LEU A 29 17.56 9.44 -4.50
N LYS A 30 17.53 8.31 -5.22
CA LYS A 30 18.57 7.28 -5.12
C LYS A 30 19.92 7.75 -5.67
N GLU A 31 19.94 8.58 -6.71
CA GLU A 31 21.16 9.20 -7.25
C GLU A 31 21.69 10.37 -6.40
N GLY A 32 21.04 10.67 -5.27
CA GLY A 32 21.53 11.66 -4.31
C GLY A 32 21.07 13.09 -4.57
N TYR A 33 20.01 13.30 -5.35
CA TYR A 33 19.43 14.63 -5.52
C TYR A 33 18.90 15.15 -4.17
N THR A 34 19.21 16.41 -3.86
CA THR A 34 18.73 17.05 -2.64
C THR A 34 17.23 17.35 -2.72
N VAL A 35 16.58 17.42 -1.56
CA VAL A 35 15.17 17.82 -1.47
C VAL A 35 14.94 19.20 -2.06
N ASP A 36 15.87 20.14 -1.86
CA ASP A 36 15.78 21.49 -2.45
C ASP A 36 15.83 21.45 -3.98
N LYS A 37 16.76 20.67 -4.55
CA LYS A 37 16.84 20.51 -6.01
C LYS A 37 15.55 19.89 -6.57
N LEU A 38 15.02 18.86 -5.91
CA LEU A 38 13.78 18.21 -6.34
C LEU A 38 12.56 19.12 -6.18
N TYR A 39 12.52 19.96 -5.16
CA TYR A 39 11.50 20.99 -5.00
C TYR A 39 11.56 21.98 -6.18
N GLU A 40 12.75 22.47 -6.55
CA GLU A 40 12.88 23.39 -7.67
C GLU A 40 12.44 22.79 -9.00
N LEU A 41 12.78 21.52 -9.24
CA LEU A 41 12.39 20.81 -10.44
C LEU A 41 10.89 20.48 -10.45
N THR A 42 10.32 20.07 -9.33
CA THR A 42 8.99 19.43 -9.34
C THR A 42 7.85 20.29 -8.79
N LYS A 43 8.18 21.26 -7.93
CA LYS A 43 7.28 22.02 -7.07
C LYS A 43 6.43 21.16 -6.11
N ILE A 44 6.79 19.89 -5.92
CA ILE A 44 6.24 19.04 -4.85
C ILE A 44 6.78 19.55 -3.52
N ASP A 45 5.89 19.82 -2.56
CA ASP A 45 6.28 20.34 -1.25
C ASP A 45 7.36 19.47 -0.58
N LYS A 46 8.29 20.15 0.10
CA LYS A 46 9.46 19.52 0.73
C LYS A 46 9.06 18.47 1.75
N TRP A 47 7.93 18.63 2.44
CA TRP A 47 7.42 17.64 3.39
C TRP A 47 7.20 16.28 2.71
N PHE A 48 6.55 16.24 1.55
CA PHE A 48 6.34 14.99 0.80
C PHE A 48 7.67 14.45 0.27
N LEU A 49 8.55 15.30 -0.24
CA LEU A 49 9.88 14.90 -0.70
C LEU A 49 10.71 14.25 0.41
N HIS A 50 10.64 14.75 1.64
CA HIS A 50 11.26 14.09 2.80
C HIS A 50 10.64 12.72 3.07
N LYS A 51 9.30 12.55 2.94
CA LYS A 51 8.67 11.22 3.07
C LYS A 51 9.14 10.25 1.99
N PHE A 52 9.26 10.71 0.74
CA PHE A 52 9.81 9.89 -0.34
C PHE A 52 11.28 9.53 -0.11
N LYS A 53 12.08 10.48 0.36
CA LYS A 53 13.48 10.23 0.73
C LYS A 53 13.59 9.15 1.81
N ASN A 54 12.75 9.20 2.84
CA ASN A 54 12.73 8.17 3.89
C ASN A 54 12.52 6.76 3.33
N ILE A 55 11.66 6.61 2.31
CA ILE A 55 11.42 5.32 1.65
C ILE A 55 12.69 4.86 0.93
N ILE A 56 13.36 5.75 0.19
CA ILE A 56 14.58 5.42 -0.57
C ILE A 56 15.77 5.11 0.34
N ASP A 57 15.96 5.89 1.40
CA ASP A 57 17.00 5.64 2.41
C ASP A 57 16.80 4.27 3.06
N TYR A 58 15.54 3.91 3.33
CA TYR A 58 15.22 2.60 3.88
C TYR A 58 15.42 1.47 2.87
N TYR A 59 15.18 1.72 1.58
CA TYR A 59 15.50 0.78 0.50
C TYR A 59 17.00 0.47 0.49
N GLN A 60 17.87 1.48 0.60
CA GLN A 60 19.32 1.31 0.69
C GLN A 60 19.72 0.54 1.96
N THR A 61 19.06 0.81 3.09
CA THR A 61 19.26 0.06 4.33
C THR A 61 18.96 -1.43 4.15
N LEU A 62 17.82 -1.77 3.52
CA LEU A 62 17.45 -3.16 3.24
C LEU A 62 18.47 -3.87 2.34
N ILE A 63 18.98 -3.18 1.31
CA ILE A 63 20.04 -3.73 0.44
C ILE A 63 21.33 -4.00 1.23
N ALA A 64 21.72 -3.07 2.11
CA ALA A 64 22.95 -3.18 2.88
C ALA A 64 22.89 -4.33 3.91
N VAL A 65 21.73 -4.55 4.52
CA VAL A 65 21.47 -5.66 5.45
C VAL A 65 21.51 -7.01 4.70
N GLY A 66 20.87 -7.09 3.52
CA GLY A 66 20.77 -8.34 2.76
C GLY A 66 19.92 -9.42 3.47
N SER A 67 19.95 -10.65 2.95
CA SER A 67 19.05 -11.73 3.41
C SER A 67 19.44 -12.36 4.75
N THR A 68 20.73 -12.41 5.08
CA THR A 68 21.24 -13.14 6.24
C THR A 68 21.18 -12.35 7.55
N SER A 69 21.05 -11.02 7.49
CA SER A 69 21.09 -10.16 8.67
C SER A 69 19.80 -9.39 8.94
N ILE A 70 18.72 -9.72 8.23
CA ILE A 70 17.43 -9.03 8.41
C ILE A 70 16.83 -9.34 9.77
N THR A 71 16.70 -8.30 10.60
CA THR A 71 16.09 -8.41 11.93
C THR A 71 14.58 -8.22 11.88
N CYS A 72 13.88 -8.76 12.90
CA CYS A 72 12.44 -8.55 13.09
C CYS A 72 12.08 -7.06 13.15
N GLU A 73 12.90 -6.24 13.82
CA GLU A 73 12.70 -4.79 13.89
C GLU A 73 12.80 -4.11 12.52
N THR A 74 13.81 -4.48 11.73
CA THR A 74 14.00 -3.98 10.36
C THR A 74 12.79 -4.36 9.49
N LEU A 75 12.31 -5.60 9.60
CA LEU A 75 11.14 -6.07 8.86
C LEU A 75 9.88 -5.30 9.28
N LYS A 76 9.62 -5.18 10.58
CA LYS A 76 8.46 -4.44 11.12
C LYS A 76 8.47 -2.97 10.70
N LYS A 77 9.63 -2.31 10.75
CA LYS A 77 9.78 -0.92 10.29
C LYS A 77 9.56 -0.78 8.78
N ALA A 78 10.05 -1.74 7.97
CA ALA A 78 9.77 -1.77 6.53
C ALA A 78 8.26 -1.81 6.23
N LYS A 79 7.53 -2.68 6.95
CA LYS A 79 6.08 -2.82 6.78
C LYS A 79 5.32 -1.57 7.22
N LYS A 80 5.73 -0.93 8.33
CA LYS A 80 5.12 0.31 8.83
C LYS A 80 5.24 1.50 7.88
N ILE A 81 6.28 1.55 7.06
CA ILE A 81 6.47 2.58 6.03
C ILE A 81 5.97 2.15 4.64
N GLY A 82 5.27 1.02 4.53
CA GLY A 82 4.53 0.63 3.33
C GLY A 82 5.25 -0.29 2.35
N PHE A 83 6.39 -0.91 2.70
CA PHE A 83 7.03 -1.88 1.81
C PHE A 83 6.20 -3.16 1.66
N SER A 84 6.01 -3.61 0.42
CA SER A 84 5.46 -4.95 0.15
C SER A 84 6.50 -6.04 0.37
N ASP A 85 6.04 -7.28 0.59
CA ASP A 85 6.94 -8.43 0.76
C ASP A 85 7.80 -8.64 -0.51
N LYS A 86 7.23 -8.36 -1.69
CA LYS A 86 7.94 -8.33 -2.98
C LYS A 86 9.07 -7.30 -3.04
N GLN A 87 8.85 -6.07 -2.55
CA GLN A 87 9.89 -5.03 -2.55
C GLN A 87 11.03 -5.39 -1.60
N ILE A 88 10.70 -5.91 -0.42
CA ILE A 88 11.71 -6.37 0.56
C ILE A 88 12.51 -7.52 -0.04
N ALA A 89 11.83 -8.52 -0.62
CA ALA A 89 12.46 -9.66 -1.27
C ALA A 89 13.44 -9.23 -2.37
N ALA A 90 13.05 -8.28 -3.22
CA ALA A 90 13.93 -7.73 -4.25
C ALA A 90 15.16 -7.02 -3.66
N ALA A 91 14.98 -6.24 -2.59
CA ALA A 91 16.08 -5.53 -1.94
C ALA A 91 17.09 -6.47 -1.27
N ILE A 92 16.63 -7.52 -0.59
CA ILE A 92 17.49 -8.47 0.14
C ILE A 92 17.94 -9.68 -0.69
N LYS A 93 17.59 -9.73 -1.98
CA LYS A 93 17.85 -10.86 -2.90
C LYS A 93 17.27 -12.20 -2.39
N SER A 94 15.99 -12.17 -2.00
CA SER A 94 15.22 -13.34 -1.57
C SER A 94 13.94 -13.48 -2.40
N THR A 95 13.07 -14.43 -2.03
CA THR A 95 11.76 -14.62 -2.67
C THR A 95 10.66 -13.99 -1.82
N GLU A 96 9.58 -13.55 -2.47
CA GLU A 96 8.41 -12.98 -1.79
C GLU A 96 7.82 -13.95 -0.76
N VAL A 97 7.76 -15.24 -1.11
CA VAL A 97 7.26 -16.30 -0.22
C VAL A 97 8.14 -16.47 1.03
N ALA A 98 9.47 -16.40 0.88
CA ALA A 98 10.39 -16.49 2.01
C ALA A 98 10.25 -15.29 2.96
N VAL A 99 10.12 -14.08 2.43
CA VAL A 99 9.86 -12.87 3.24
C VAL A 99 8.52 -12.95 3.95
N ARG A 100 7.48 -13.42 3.24
CA ARG A 100 6.14 -13.62 3.83
C ARG A 100 6.18 -14.61 4.98
N LYS A 101 6.84 -15.76 4.79
CA LYS A 101 6.99 -16.77 5.84
C LYS A 101 7.74 -16.22 7.05
N LEU A 102 8.88 -15.56 6.83
CA LEU A 102 9.65 -14.92 7.91
C LEU A 102 8.79 -13.90 8.68
N ARG A 103 7.97 -13.12 7.96
CA ARG A 103 7.06 -12.14 8.54
C ARG A 103 6.00 -12.80 9.43
N GLU A 104 5.40 -13.90 8.95
CA GLU A 104 4.37 -14.66 9.67
C GLU A 104 4.96 -15.40 10.88
N ASP A 105 6.13 -16.03 10.75
CA ASP A 105 6.87 -16.70 11.83
C ASP A 105 7.22 -15.73 12.98
N ASN A 106 7.39 -14.44 12.67
CA ASN A 106 7.65 -13.38 13.65
C ASN A 106 6.39 -12.62 14.11
N ASN A 107 5.18 -13.10 13.76
CA ASN A 107 3.90 -12.46 14.10
C ASN A 107 3.79 -11.00 13.63
N ILE A 108 4.40 -10.65 12.49
CA ILE A 108 4.32 -9.31 11.90
C ILE A 108 3.16 -9.29 10.91
N THR A 109 1.94 -9.16 11.40
CA THR A 109 0.73 -9.03 10.56
C THR A 109 0.15 -7.63 10.65
N PRO A 110 -0.59 -7.16 9.62
CA PRO A 110 -1.31 -5.90 9.72
C PRO A 110 -2.53 -6.07 10.63
N PHE A 111 -2.98 -4.95 11.19
CA PHE A 111 -4.19 -4.86 11.99
C PHE A 111 -5.33 -4.25 11.18
N VAL A 112 -6.56 -4.65 11.51
CA VAL A 112 -7.80 -4.14 10.90
C VAL A 112 -8.29 -2.98 11.73
N LYS A 113 -8.50 -1.83 11.08
CA LYS A 113 -8.96 -0.60 11.72
C LYS A 113 -10.23 -0.07 11.07
N GLN A 114 -11.11 0.50 11.88
CA GLN A 114 -12.35 1.14 11.44
C GLN A 114 -12.12 2.60 11.04
N ILE A 115 -12.90 3.07 10.07
CA ILE A 115 -13.04 4.47 9.73
C ILE A 115 -14.33 4.95 10.37
N ASP A 116 -14.20 5.71 11.44
CA ASP A 116 -15.30 6.14 12.32
C ASP A 116 -15.68 7.62 12.15
N THR A 117 -14.92 8.38 11.34
CA THR A 117 -15.02 9.84 11.12
C THR A 117 -14.65 10.74 12.30
N VAL A 118 -14.47 10.19 13.50
CA VAL A 118 -14.29 10.92 14.78
C VAL A 118 -13.03 10.51 15.54
N ALA A 119 -12.13 9.76 14.91
CA ALA A 119 -10.86 9.29 15.50
C ALA A 119 -11.06 8.60 16.86
N ALA A 120 -12.00 7.67 16.90
CA ALA A 120 -12.41 6.86 18.04
C ALA A 120 -13.02 7.63 19.23
N GLU A 121 -13.48 8.88 19.05
CA GLU A 121 -14.26 9.58 20.07
C GLU A 121 -15.56 8.81 20.42
N TRP A 122 -16.20 8.23 19.41
CA TRP A 122 -17.39 7.41 19.53
C TRP A 122 -17.22 6.07 18.81
N PRO A 123 -17.82 4.98 19.31
CA PRO A 123 -17.74 3.69 18.64
C PRO A 123 -18.42 3.74 17.27
N ALA A 124 -17.76 3.20 16.25
CA ALA A 124 -18.31 3.11 14.91
C ALA A 124 -19.49 2.13 14.85
N SER A 125 -20.58 2.55 14.19
CA SER A 125 -21.73 1.67 13.90
C SER A 125 -21.56 0.85 12.61
N THR A 126 -20.54 1.16 11.81
CA THR A 126 -20.30 0.55 10.49
C THR A 126 -18.91 -0.11 10.41
N ASN A 127 -18.79 -1.05 9.48
CA ASN A 127 -17.54 -1.78 9.22
C ASN A 127 -16.88 -1.28 7.93
N TYR A 128 -16.53 0.01 7.88
CA TYR A 128 -15.66 0.56 6.85
C TYR A 128 -14.20 0.47 7.29
N LEU A 129 -13.40 -0.36 6.62
CA LEU A 129 -12.16 -0.90 7.18
C LEU A 129 -10.94 -0.64 6.31
N TYR A 130 -9.78 -0.53 6.96
CA TYR A 130 -8.47 -0.58 6.30
C TYR A 130 -7.46 -1.41 7.10
N LEU A 131 -6.36 -1.77 6.45
CA LEU A 131 -5.26 -2.52 7.06
C LEU A 131 -4.07 -1.62 7.33
N THR A 132 -3.45 -1.77 8.51
CA THR A 132 -2.25 -1.02 8.87
C THR A 132 -1.28 -1.82 9.73
N TYR A 133 0.02 -1.66 9.47
CA TYR A 133 1.07 -2.17 10.36
C TYR A 133 1.37 -1.23 11.54
N ASN A 134 0.76 -0.04 11.55
CA ASN A 134 0.88 0.96 12.61
C ASN A 134 -0.23 0.81 13.66
N GLY A 135 -0.53 -0.44 14.04
CA GLY A 135 -1.49 -0.78 15.09
C GLY A 135 -0.92 -1.80 16.06
N SER A 136 -1.68 -2.10 17.11
CA SER A 136 -1.38 -3.13 18.10
C SER A 136 -2.54 -4.10 18.35
N THR A 137 -3.76 -3.74 17.92
CA THR A 137 -4.99 -4.51 18.09
C THR A 137 -5.90 -4.33 16.87
N HIS A 138 -6.80 -5.28 16.65
CA HIS A 138 -7.91 -5.14 15.71
C HIS A 138 -9.06 -4.37 16.37
N ASP A 139 -9.84 -3.64 15.59
CA ASP A 139 -11.06 -2.96 16.08
C ASP A 139 -12.29 -3.88 16.05
N LEU A 140 -12.15 -5.10 15.51
CA LEU A 140 -13.22 -6.05 15.25
C LEU A 140 -12.81 -7.47 15.62
N ASP A 141 -13.82 -8.30 15.89
CA ASP A 141 -13.69 -9.75 15.93
C ASP A 141 -13.88 -10.38 14.54
N PHE A 142 -13.28 -11.57 14.36
CA PHE A 142 -13.32 -12.31 13.09
C PHE A 142 -14.01 -13.67 13.27
N PRO A 143 -15.36 -13.72 13.40
CA PRO A 143 -16.07 -14.97 13.69
C PRO A 143 -16.07 -15.99 12.54
N GLY A 144 -15.58 -15.62 11.35
CA GLY A 144 -15.55 -16.51 10.18
C GLY A 144 -16.89 -16.62 9.44
N ASP A 145 -16.95 -17.50 8.44
CA ASP A 145 -18.13 -17.76 7.60
C ASP A 145 -18.64 -16.56 6.78
N TYR A 146 -17.72 -15.74 6.28
CA TYR A 146 -18.02 -14.66 5.34
C TYR A 146 -17.62 -15.04 3.91
N THR A 147 -18.40 -14.59 2.94
CA THR A 147 -18.07 -14.71 1.51
C THR A 147 -17.35 -13.45 1.05
N MET A 148 -16.12 -13.59 0.56
CA MET A 148 -15.35 -12.46 0.01
C MET A 148 -15.73 -12.19 -1.45
N VAL A 149 -15.97 -10.93 -1.78
CA VAL A 149 -16.15 -10.44 -3.15
C VAL A 149 -14.99 -9.49 -3.46
N LEU A 150 -14.27 -9.78 -4.54
CA LEU A 150 -13.14 -8.96 -5.00
C LEU A 150 -13.63 -7.98 -6.07
N GLY A 151 -13.37 -6.69 -5.86
CA GLY A 151 -13.69 -5.64 -6.81
C GLY A 151 -12.74 -5.60 -8.01
N SER A 152 -13.10 -4.80 -9.00
CA SER A 152 -12.33 -4.63 -10.24
C SER A 152 -11.08 -3.74 -10.09
N GLY A 153 -10.99 -2.96 -9.01
CA GLY A 153 -9.96 -1.94 -8.86
C GLY A 153 -10.22 -0.71 -9.73
N VAL A 154 -9.16 0.04 -10.03
CA VAL A 154 -9.27 1.31 -10.78
C VAL A 154 -9.69 1.09 -12.24
N TYR A 155 -10.54 1.98 -12.74
CA TYR A 155 -10.99 1.94 -14.12
C TYR A 155 -9.84 2.16 -15.12
N ARG A 156 -9.89 1.42 -16.23
CA ARG A 156 -8.95 1.50 -17.35
C ARG A 156 -9.68 1.15 -18.64
N ILE A 157 -9.09 1.46 -19.80
CA ILE A 157 -9.65 1.02 -21.08
C ILE A 157 -9.78 -0.52 -21.06
N GLY A 158 -11.01 -1.02 -21.27
CA GLY A 158 -11.35 -2.44 -21.18
C GLY A 158 -11.77 -2.94 -19.79
N SER A 159 -11.77 -2.08 -18.77
CA SER A 159 -12.30 -2.38 -17.44
C SER A 159 -12.94 -1.14 -16.81
N SER A 160 -14.26 -1.04 -16.90
CA SER A 160 -15.04 0.12 -16.45
C SER A 160 -16.17 -0.29 -15.49
N VAL A 161 -17.22 0.52 -15.42
CA VAL A 161 -18.35 0.42 -14.49
C VAL A 161 -19.11 -0.91 -14.57
N GLU A 162 -19.05 -1.62 -15.69
CA GLU A 162 -19.69 -2.92 -15.87
C GLU A 162 -19.23 -3.94 -14.81
N PHE A 163 -17.96 -3.90 -14.40
CA PHE A 163 -17.45 -4.80 -13.38
C PHE A 163 -17.92 -4.40 -11.97
N ASP A 164 -18.12 -3.10 -11.73
CA ASP A 164 -18.70 -2.61 -10.48
C ASP A 164 -20.16 -3.05 -10.36
N TRP A 165 -20.92 -2.98 -11.46
CA TRP A 165 -22.30 -3.45 -11.51
C TRP A 165 -22.40 -4.96 -11.20
N CYS A 166 -21.51 -5.78 -11.75
CA CYS A 166 -21.42 -7.20 -11.43
C CYS A 166 -21.13 -7.45 -9.94
N ALA A 167 -20.21 -6.69 -9.34
CA ALA A 167 -19.87 -6.81 -7.92
C ALA A 167 -21.06 -6.44 -7.02
N VAL A 168 -21.74 -5.32 -7.31
CA VAL A 168 -22.94 -4.89 -6.59
C VAL A 168 -24.07 -5.91 -6.72
N GLY A 169 -24.29 -6.47 -7.92
CA GLY A 169 -25.27 -7.53 -8.14
C GLY A 169 -24.97 -8.78 -7.31
N CYS A 170 -23.71 -9.22 -7.28
CA CYS A 170 -23.26 -10.35 -6.47
C CYS A 170 -23.48 -10.09 -4.97
N LEU A 171 -23.10 -8.91 -4.46
CA LEU A 171 -23.27 -8.55 -3.05
C LEU A 171 -24.74 -8.52 -2.63
N ARG A 172 -25.62 -7.96 -3.48
CA ARG A 172 -27.07 -7.92 -3.24
C ARG A 172 -27.64 -9.33 -3.16
N GLU A 173 -27.25 -10.21 -4.08
CA GLU A 173 -27.75 -11.59 -4.11
C GLU A 173 -27.25 -12.41 -2.91
N LEU A 174 -25.97 -12.28 -2.54
CA LEU A 174 -25.44 -12.90 -1.32
C LEU A 174 -26.19 -12.41 -0.07
N ARG A 175 -26.50 -11.12 0.01
CA ARG A 175 -27.31 -10.55 1.10
C ARG A 175 -28.73 -11.12 1.10
N ASN A 176 -29.38 -11.26 -0.06
CA ASN A 176 -30.71 -11.86 -0.18
C ASN A 176 -30.74 -13.32 0.30
N GLN A 177 -29.63 -14.05 0.11
CA GLN A 177 -29.45 -15.42 0.61
C GLN A 177 -29.07 -15.48 2.10
N GLY A 178 -29.04 -14.35 2.81
CA GLY A 178 -28.64 -14.28 4.22
C GLY A 178 -27.15 -14.53 4.48
N ARG A 179 -26.30 -14.49 3.43
CA ARG A 179 -24.85 -14.68 3.57
C ARG A 179 -24.19 -13.38 3.98
N LYS A 180 -23.26 -13.47 4.93
CA LYS A 180 -22.39 -12.34 5.29
C LYS A 180 -21.28 -12.18 4.26
N THR A 181 -20.96 -10.95 3.90
CA THR A 181 -20.01 -10.64 2.82
C THR A 181 -18.87 -9.75 3.29
N ILE A 182 -17.73 -9.86 2.60
CA ILE A 182 -16.58 -8.95 2.73
C ILE A 182 -16.26 -8.43 1.33
N MET A 183 -16.43 -7.13 1.11
CA MET A 183 -16.03 -6.50 -0.15
C MET A 183 -14.61 -5.97 -0.03
N VAL A 184 -13.75 -6.28 -1.02
CA VAL A 184 -12.40 -5.73 -1.11
C VAL A 184 -12.23 -4.99 -2.42
N ASN A 185 -12.11 -3.68 -2.35
CA ASN A 185 -11.84 -2.82 -3.49
C ASN A 185 -11.04 -1.58 -3.04
N TYR A 186 -10.38 -0.91 -3.99
CA TYR A 186 -9.57 0.28 -3.74
C TYR A 186 -9.87 1.42 -4.72
N ASN A 187 -10.95 1.30 -5.51
CA ASN A 187 -11.42 2.36 -6.39
C ASN A 187 -12.37 3.28 -5.59
N PRO A 188 -12.06 4.57 -5.39
CA PRO A 188 -12.93 5.48 -4.65
C PRO A 188 -14.18 5.93 -5.43
N GLU A 189 -14.28 5.62 -6.72
CA GLU A 189 -15.38 6.06 -7.60
C GLU A 189 -16.54 5.04 -7.66
N THR A 190 -16.41 3.88 -7.01
CA THR A 190 -17.34 2.75 -7.18
C THR A 190 -18.48 2.74 -6.16
N VAL A 191 -19.63 2.21 -6.58
CA VAL A 191 -20.76 1.94 -5.68
C VAL A 191 -20.47 0.71 -4.82
N SER A 192 -19.64 -0.23 -5.28
CA SER A 192 -19.23 -1.38 -4.46
C SER A 192 -18.40 -1.01 -3.23
N THR A 193 -17.89 0.22 -3.12
CA THR A 193 -17.15 0.72 -1.95
C THR A 193 -18.02 1.48 -0.94
N ASP A 194 -19.34 1.39 -1.09
CA ASP A 194 -20.37 1.83 -0.14
C ASP A 194 -20.94 0.61 0.62
#